data_AF-A0A6P8SFW6-F1
#
_entry.id   AF-A0A6P8SFW6-F1
#
_cell.length_a   1.000
_cell.length_b   1.000
_cell.length_c   1.000
_cell.angle_alpha   90.00
_cell.angle_beta   90.00
_cell.angle_gamma   90.00
#
_symmetry.space_group_name_H-M   'P 1'
#
loop_
_entity.id
_entity.type
_entity.pdbx_description
1 polymer ?
#
loop_
_entity_poly.entity_id
_entity_poly.type
_entity_poly.pdbx_seq_one_letter_code
_entity_poly.pdbx_strand_id
1 'polypeptide(L)'
;MIAQVSTDSPREVFFRVAMEMFSDGNFNWGRVVALFYFACKLALKALCAKIPELIRTFINWTMDYLREHLLHWIQEQGGWQALLSYFGTPTWQTVGIFVAGVLTASLTIWKMS
;
A
#
# COMPACT_ATOMS: atom_id res chain seq x y z
N MET A 1 -23.62 -33.61 1.14
CA MET A 1 -22.73 -32.48 1.49
C MET A 1 -22.53 -31.59 0.27
N ILE A 2 -23.64 -31.06 -0.25
CA ILE A 2 -23.65 -30.19 -1.43
C ILE A 2 -23.94 -28.78 -0.87
N ALA A 3 -23.16 -27.80 -1.32
CA ALA A 3 -23.27 -26.37 -1.01
C ALA A 3 -22.68 -25.90 0.34
N GLN A 4 -21.34 -25.88 0.44
CA GLN A 4 -20.68 -24.66 0.93
C GLN A 4 -20.50 -23.73 -0.28
N VAL A 5 -21.60 -23.19 -0.78
CA VAL A 5 -21.54 -21.99 -1.62
C VAL A 5 -21.46 -20.85 -0.62
N SER A 6 -20.29 -20.23 -0.49
CA SER A 6 -20.14 -19.00 0.28
C SER A 6 -21.07 -17.94 -0.32
N THR A 7 -22.23 -17.75 0.30
CA THR A 7 -23.15 -16.63 0.07
C THR A 7 -22.62 -15.37 0.75
N ASP A 8 -21.31 -15.13 0.69
CA ASP A 8 -20.74 -13.92 1.24
C ASP A 8 -21.11 -12.78 0.29
N SER A 9 -21.75 -11.75 0.82
CA SER A 9 -21.96 -10.54 0.05
C SER A 9 -20.60 -10.00 -0.42
N PRO A 10 -20.50 -9.39 -1.62
CA PRO A 10 -19.25 -8.78 -2.09
C PRO A 10 -18.64 -7.79 -1.08
N ARG A 11 -19.49 -7.22 -0.21
CA ARG A 11 -19.09 -6.38 0.93
C ARG A 11 -18.32 -7.14 1.98
N GLU A 12 -18.84 -8.26 2.46
CA GLU A 12 -18.19 -9.06 3.49
C GLU A 12 -16.85 -9.60 3.00
N VAL A 13 -16.77 -10.02 1.74
CA VAL A 13 -15.49 -10.43 1.14
C VAL A 13 -14.49 -9.28 1.11
N PHE A 14 -14.93 -8.07 0.71
CA PHE A 14 -14.07 -6.88 0.70
C PHE A 14 -13.53 -6.56 2.10
N PHE A 15 -14.42 -6.44 3.09
CA PHE A 15 -14.04 -6.10 4.45
C PHE A 15 -13.21 -7.20 5.11
N ARG A 16 -13.49 -8.48 4.82
CA ARG A 16 -12.66 -9.59 5.31
C ARG A 16 -11.22 -9.46 4.80
N VAL A 17 -11.02 -9.26 3.50
CA VAL A 17 -9.68 -9.10 2.91
C VAL A 17 -8.97 -7.87 3.48
N ALA A 18 -9.68 -6.74 3.64
CA ALA A 18 -9.13 -5.54 4.24
C ALA A 18 -8.73 -5.78 5.71
N MET A 19 -9.63 -6.34 6.52
CA MET A 19 -9.34 -6.63 7.94
C MET A 19 -8.19 -7.62 8.10
N GLU A 20 -8.13 -8.67 7.28
CA GLU A 20 -7.06 -9.66 7.33
C GLU A 20 -5.70 -9.03 7.00
N MET A 21 -5.66 -8.10 6.03
CA MET A 21 -4.45 -7.35 5.64
C MET A 21 -3.85 -6.51 6.78
N PHE A 22 -4.66 -6.06 7.73
CA PHE A 22 -4.22 -5.22 8.86
C PHE A 22 -4.42 -5.88 10.22
N SER A 23 -4.73 -7.19 10.24
CA SER A 23 -5.09 -7.94 11.46
C SER A 23 -3.96 -8.07 12.47
N ASP A 24 -2.71 -7.98 12.01
CA ASP A 24 -1.50 -8.06 12.84
C ASP A 24 -1.14 -6.72 13.52
N GLY A 25 -1.92 -5.65 13.28
CA GLY A 25 -1.67 -4.32 13.82
C GLY A 25 -0.47 -3.58 13.19
N ASN A 26 0.19 -4.18 12.19
CA ASN A 26 1.37 -3.59 11.54
C ASN A 26 0.98 -2.79 10.30
N PHE A 27 0.70 -1.50 10.50
CA PHE A 27 0.38 -0.57 9.43
C PHE A 27 1.65 -0.09 8.70
N ASN A 28 1.61 -0.10 7.37
CA ASN A 28 2.63 0.49 6.52
C ASN A 28 2.03 0.97 5.19
N TRP A 29 2.73 1.89 4.54
CA TRP A 29 2.28 2.48 3.27
C TRP A 29 2.13 1.45 2.14
N GLY A 30 2.92 0.37 2.13
CA GLY A 30 2.77 -0.73 1.18
C GLY A 30 1.39 -1.39 1.25
N ARG A 31 0.91 -1.68 2.46
CA ARG A 31 -0.43 -2.26 2.67
C ARG A 31 -1.55 -1.26 2.36
N VAL A 32 -1.37 0.01 2.72
CA VAL A 32 -2.32 1.07 2.33
C VAL A 32 -2.49 1.13 0.82
N VAL A 33 -1.37 1.15 0.06
CA VAL A 33 -1.41 1.13 -1.41
C VAL A 33 -2.04 -0.16 -1.95
N ALA A 34 -1.77 -1.31 -1.34
CA ALA A 34 -2.39 -2.59 -1.73
C ALA A 34 -3.92 -2.58 -1.56
N LEU A 35 -4.45 -1.95 -0.51
CA LEU A 35 -5.88 -1.75 -0.32
C LEU A 35 -6.50 -0.92 -1.45
N PHE A 36 -5.89 0.21 -1.82
CA PHE A 36 -6.33 1.01 -2.97
C PHE A 36 -6.27 0.22 -4.27
N TYR A 37 -5.19 -0.51 -4.51
CA TYR A 37 -5.05 -1.36 -5.69
C TYR A 37 -6.16 -2.41 -5.77
N PHE A 38 -6.46 -3.07 -4.64
CA PHE A 38 -7.55 -4.04 -4.55
C PHE A 38 -8.91 -3.42 -4.87
N ALA A 39 -9.23 -2.26 -4.28
CA ALA A 39 -10.46 -1.52 -4.58
C ALA A 39 -10.57 -1.13 -6.07
N CYS A 40 -9.47 -0.67 -6.68
CA CYS A 40 -9.40 -0.36 -8.11
C CYS A 40 -9.67 -1.60 -8.98
N LYS A 41 -9.11 -2.77 -8.62
CA LYS A 41 -9.36 -4.02 -9.34
C LYS A 41 -10.83 -4.45 -9.28
N LEU A 42 -11.50 -4.23 -8.15
CA LEU A 42 -12.94 -4.48 -8.01
C LEU A 42 -13.77 -3.51 -8.84
N ALA A 43 -13.43 -2.22 -8.82
CA ALA A 43 -14.08 -1.20 -9.66
C ALA A 43 -13.95 -1.53 -11.16
N LEU A 44 -12.76 -1.93 -11.62
CA LEU A 44 -12.53 -2.36 -13.00
C LEU A 44 -13.35 -3.61 -13.35
N LYS A 45 -13.43 -4.60 -12.45
CA LYS A 45 -14.29 -5.77 -12.65
C LYS A 45 -15.77 -5.38 -12.80
N ALA A 46 -16.28 -4.46 -11.98
CA ALA A 46 -17.65 -3.97 -12.10
C ALA A 46 -17.90 -3.24 -13.42
N LEU A 47 -16.93 -2.46 -13.89
CA LEU A 47 -17.00 -1.81 -15.21
C LEU A 47 -17.08 -2.84 -16.34
N CYS A 48 -16.20 -3.85 -16.33
CA CYS A 48 -16.21 -4.94 -17.32
C CYS A 48 -17.52 -5.75 -17.28
N ALA A 49 -18.11 -5.94 -16.10
CA ALA A 49 -19.39 -6.59 -15.91
C ALA A 49 -20.60 -5.70 -16.31
N LYS A 50 -20.37 -4.44 -16.71
CA LYS A 50 -21.39 -3.43 -17.05
C LYS A 50 -22.34 -3.10 -15.88
N ILE A 51 -21.81 -3.09 -14.65
CA ILE A 51 -22.55 -2.71 -13.43
C ILE A 51 -21.84 -1.52 -12.75
N PRO A 52 -21.88 -0.32 -13.35
CA PRO A 52 -21.11 0.83 -12.87
C PRO A 52 -21.52 1.31 -11.47
N GLU A 53 -22.75 1.05 -11.03
CA GLU A 53 -23.25 1.42 -9.69
C GLU A 53 -22.42 0.78 -8.54
N LEU A 54 -21.81 -0.37 -8.80
CA LEU A 54 -20.94 -1.03 -7.81
C LEU A 54 -19.61 -0.27 -7.60
N ILE A 55 -19.17 0.52 -8.58
CA ILE A 55 -17.92 1.30 -8.45
C ILE A 55 -18.03 2.27 -7.27
N ARG A 56 -19.13 3.02 -7.21
CA ARG A 56 -19.38 3.97 -6.11
C ARG A 56 -19.46 3.25 -4.77
N THR A 57 -20.04 2.06 -4.77
CA THR A 57 -20.15 1.20 -3.59
C THR A 57 -18.77 0.78 -3.07
N PHE A 58 -17.86 0.32 -3.94
CA PHE A 58 -16.50 -0.05 -3.53
C PHE A 58 -15.67 1.13 -3.06
N ILE A 59 -15.82 2.30 -3.69
CA ILE A 59 -15.17 3.54 -3.24
C ILE A 59 -15.64 3.89 -1.83
N ASN A 60 -16.94 3.84 -1.57
CA ASN A 60 -17.49 4.13 -0.25
C ASN A 60 -16.93 3.16 0.81
N TRP A 61 -16.93 1.85 0.55
CA TRP A 61 -16.37 0.87 1.50
C TRP A 61 -14.89 1.09 1.78
N THR A 62 -14.12 1.46 0.75
CA THR A 62 -12.70 1.78 0.92
C THR A 62 -12.51 3.01 1.80
N MET A 63 -13.34 4.04 1.61
CA MET A 63 -13.31 5.26 2.41
C MET A 63 -13.78 5.05 3.86
N ASP A 64 -14.79 4.21 4.06
CA ASP A 64 -15.27 3.82 5.39
C ASP A 64 -14.14 3.11 6.16
N TYR A 65 -13.53 2.09 5.54
CA TYR A 65 -12.40 1.37 6.14
C TYR A 65 -11.22 2.29 6.45
N LEU A 66 -10.88 3.18 5.52
CA LEU A 66 -9.82 4.17 5.69
C LEU A 66 -10.10 5.07 6.90
N ARG A 67 -11.34 5.56 7.03
CA ARG A 67 -11.76 6.44 8.12
C ARG A 67 -11.74 5.72 9.47
N GLU A 68 -12.24 4.49 9.51
CA GLU A 68 -12.41 3.73 10.75
C GLU A 68 -11.10 3.14 11.28
N HIS A 69 -10.19 2.73 10.39
CA HIS A 69 -9.00 1.96 10.79
C HIS A 69 -7.66 2.61 10.49
N LEU A 70 -7.56 3.41 9.42
CA LEU A 70 -6.27 3.91 8.92
C LEU A 70 -6.05 5.39 9.18
N LEU A 71 -7.11 6.18 9.39
CA LEU A 71 -7.04 7.63 9.48
C LEU A 71 -6.12 8.09 10.61
N HIS A 72 -6.24 7.48 11.79
CA HIS A 72 -5.38 7.79 12.94
C HIS A 72 -3.90 7.54 12.60
N TRP A 73 -3.59 6.35 12.09
CA TRP A 73 -2.22 6.01 11.70
C TRP A 73 -1.67 6.97 10.64
N ILE A 74 -2.47 7.32 9.62
CA ILE A 74 -2.06 8.28 8.58
C ILE A 74 -1.73 9.65 9.19
N GLN A 75 -2.50 10.11 10.18
CA GLN A 75 -2.23 11.36 10.87
C GLN A 75 -0.93 11.28 11.68
N GLU A 76 -0.67 10.16 12.36
CA GLU A 76 0.59 9.93 13.09
C GLU A 76 1.81 9.91 12.17
N GLN A 77 1.67 9.49 10.91
CA GLN A 77 2.73 9.56 9.90
C GLN A 77 2.98 10.99 9.36
N GLY A 78 2.23 12.00 9.80
CA GLY A 78 2.31 13.36 9.23
C GLY A 78 1.48 13.54 7.95
N GLY A 79 0.51 12.65 7.71
CA GLY A 79 -0.38 12.67 6.57
C GLY A 79 0.16 11.98 5.33
N TRP A 80 -0.52 12.17 4.20
CA TRP A 80 -0.22 11.49 2.93
C TRP A 80 1.12 11.86 2.30
N GLN A 81 1.78 12.94 2.74
CA GLN A 81 3.11 13.29 2.23
C GLN A 81 4.17 12.23 2.59
N ALA A 82 4.00 11.54 3.72
CA ALA A 82 4.91 10.46 4.13
C ALA A 82 4.87 9.25 3.18
N LEU A 83 3.81 9.08 2.39
CA LEU A 83 3.76 8.07 1.32
C LEU A 83 4.86 8.30 0.28
N LEU A 84 5.09 9.56 -0.10
CA LEU A 84 6.13 9.92 -1.07
C LEU A 84 7.52 9.65 -0.49
N SER A 85 7.72 9.94 0.78
CA SER A 85 8.98 9.65 1.48
C SER A 85 9.25 8.16 1.63
N TYR A 86 8.20 7.35 1.78
CA TYR A 86 8.31 5.90 1.94
C TYR A 86 8.75 5.19 0.64
N PHE A 87 8.22 5.62 -0.51
CA PHE A 87 8.56 5.03 -1.82
C PHE A 87 9.66 5.79 -2.56
N GLY A 88 9.94 7.03 -2.17
CA GLY A 88 11.03 7.83 -2.70
C GLY A 88 12.37 7.25 -2.25
N THR A 89 13.32 7.15 -3.17
CA THR A 89 14.71 6.87 -2.81
C THR A 89 15.26 8.06 -2.04
N PRO A 90 15.84 7.87 -0.83
CA PRO A 90 16.50 8.94 -0.15
C PRO A 90 17.72 9.33 -0.97
N THR A 91 17.66 10.48 -1.65
CA THR A 91 18.71 10.92 -2.57
C THR A 91 20.07 11.00 -1.86
N TRP A 92 20.05 11.29 -0.56
CA TRP A 92 21.24 11.31 0.30
C TRP A 92 21.89 9.94 0.49
N GLN A 93 21.12 8.83 0.48
CA GLN A 93 21.70 7.48 0.54
C GLN A 93 22.47 7.16 -0.73
N THR A 94 21.92 7.51 -1.90
CA THR A 94 22.60 7.34 -3.19
C THR A 94 23.87 8.19 -3.26
N VAL A 95 23.81 9.45 -2.82
CA VAL A 95 24.98 10.34 -2.72
C VAL A 95 26.02 9.77 -1.75
N GLY A 96 25.60 9.28 -0.58
CA GLY A 96 26.48 8.68 0.41
C GLY A 96 27.20 7.43 -0.11
N ILE A 97 26.48 6.53 -0.80
CA ILE A 97 27.07 5.33 -1.44
C ILE A 97 28.09 5.75 -2.49
N PHE A 98 27.78 6.75 -3.31
CA PHE A 98 28.70 7.24 -4.33
C PHE A 98 29.98 7.82 -3.73
N VAL A 99 29.86 8.70 -2.72
CA VAL A 99 31.00 9.30 -2.01
C VAL A 99 31.85 8.22 -1.33
N ALA A 100 31.22 7.26 -0.64
CA ALA A 100 31.92 6.14 -0.03
C ALA A 100 32.67 5.30 -1.07
N GLY A 101 32.06 5.04 -2.24
CA GLY A 101 32.69 4.35 -3.35
C GLY A 101 33.94 5.08 -3.88
N VAL A 102 33.82 6.39 -4.13
CA VAL A 102 34.95 7.22 -4.59
C VAL A 102 36.08 7.23 -3.58
N LEU A 103 35.79 7.47 -2.30
CA LEU A 103 36.80 7.47 -1.23
C LEU A 103 37.51 6.12 -1.10
N THR A 104 36.75 5.02 -1.16
CA THR A 104 37.33 3.68 -1.07
C THR A 104 38.25 3.41 -2.26
N ALA A 105 37.84 3.76 -3.48
CA ALA A 105 38.67 3.62 -4.68
C ALA A 105 39.96 4.45 -4.58
N SER A 106 39.86 5.72 -4.17
CA SER A 106 41.03 6.59 -3.99
C SER A 106 42.02 6.05 -2.96
N LEU A 107 41.52 5.56 -1.81
CA LEU A 107 42.35 4.96 -0.77
C LEU A 107 43.03 3.66 -1.23
N THR A 108 42.33 2.83 -2.01
CA THR A 108 42.93 1.61 -2.56
C THR A 108 44.06 1.91 -3.55
N ILE A 109 43.87 2.91 -4.42
CA ILE A 109 44.89 3.35 -5.39
C ILE A 109 46.11 3.91 -4.66
N TRP A 110 45.88 4.77 -3.65
CA TRP A 110 46.98 5.33 -2.85
C TRP A 110 47.79 4.25 -2.13
N LYS A 111 47.12 3.20 -1.60
CA LYS A 111 47.80 2.07 -0.94
C LYS A 111 48.59 1.18 -1.92
N MET A 112 48.23 1.18 -3.21
CA MET A 112 48.90 0.41 -4.26
C MET A 112 50.07 1.15 -4.92
N SER A 113 50.21 2.45 -4.69
CA SER A 113 51.34 3.28 -5.14
C SER A 113 52.45 3.32 -4.11
#